data_AF-A0A512IMD0-F1
#
_entry.id   AF-A0A512IMD0-F1
#
_cell.length_a   1.000
_cell.length_b   1.000
_cell.length_c   1.000
_cell.angle_alpha   90.00
_cell.angle_beta   90.00
_cell.angle_gamma   90.00
#
_symmetry.space_group_name_H-M   'P 1'
#
loop_
_entity.id
_entity.type
_entity.pdbx_description
1 polymer ?
#
loop_
_entity_poly.entity_id
_entity_poly.type
_entity_poly.pdbx_seq_one_letter_code
_entity_poly.pdbx_strand_id
1 'polypeptide(L)'
;MLSAGIEDVSKTEDRPDTDTAAAIKQMMLQFQGIGDNCEFGLVQRFCGAEPLGLFRFSSGSIPNLVEALDSDFRWLGSPGDLDIFAGHGDWLWCRSLRYAFTYNTNHRVGAITQDDLTRSEYKRIGYLKRRLLEDLAEGTRIFVRKGLPDESFDAFMSLATAIRRHGPSVVLRVEETADPARVGSVAWRSPGILQGYVRRFSPYEGGMRIDLEPWVELCRNAYGLATGGRPAPARTSISAPIRLPDKTDRHVTRRSPDRFTPFSIDIDPKTIVPEAITVFSAWIWIPSGFQADQVFGLVKASDVYQRLAHRDADLGLCDAWQRIWISARIPSGCSRLVVGLGVTGDPGQRFWSTDWRLGEGPVPPPAPPPSVTIRRGILDWLGR
;
A
#
# COMPACT_ATOMS: atom_id res chain seq x y z
N MET A 1 31.11 -12.47 53.94
CA MET A 1 31.28 -11.00 53.75
C MET A 1 31.17 -10.74 52.26
N LEU A 2 30.16 -9.96 51.88
CA LEU A 2 29.81 -9.61 50.50
C LEU A 2 30.91 -8.77 49.84
N SER A 3 31.17 -9.02 48.56
CA SER A 3 31.48 -7.95 47.60
C SER A 3 31.08 -8.40 46.20
N ALA A 4 30.06 -7.71 45.68
CA ALA A 4 29.57 -7.79 44.31
C ALA A 4 30.55 -7.11 43.34
N GLY A 5 30.52 -7.53 42.08
CA GLY A 5 31.33 -6.96 41.00
C GLY A 5 30.70 -7.21 39.64
N ILE A 6 29.60 -6.47 39.40
CA ILE A 6 29.15 -5.86 38.14
C ILE A 6 29.40 -6.69 36.85
N GLU A 7 28.34 -7.34 36.37
CA GLU A 7 28.23 -7.79 34.98
C GLU A 7 28.09 -6.57 34.06
N ASP A 8 29.01 -6.48 33.10
CA ASP A 8 29.02 -5.52 32.01
C ASP A 8 27.89 -5.88 31.03
N VAL A 9 26.77 -5.17 31.15
CA VAL A 9 25.68 -5.20 30.18
C VAL A 9 26.20 -4.52 28.93
N SER A 10 26.71 -5.32 27.99
CA SER A 10 27.08 -4.88 26.66
C SER A 10 25.90 -4.13 26.04
N LYS A 11 26.06 -2.82 25.90
CA LYS A 11 25.21 -1.97 25.08
C LYS A 11 25.14 -2.60 23.69
N THR A 12 23.99 -3.14 23.33
CA THR A 12 23.63 -3.37 21.92
C THR A 12 23.65 -2.00 21.26
N GLU A 13 24.77 -1.69 20.60
CA GLU A 13 24.88 -0.55 19.70
C GLU A 13 23.80 -0.67 18.62
N ASP A 14 23.05 0.42 18.46
CA ASP A 14 22.07 0.63 17.39
C ASP A 14 22.70 0.26 16.04
N ARG A 15 22.33 -0.92 15.53
CA ARG A 15 22.60 -1.27 14.15
C ARG A 15 21.78 -0.30 13.29
N PRO A 16 22.36 0.40 12.30
CA PRO A 16 21.60 1.28 11.44
C PRO A 16 20.48 0.47 10.79
N ASP A 17 19.23 0.88 11.04
CA ASP A 17 18.04 0.33 10.41
C ASP A 17 18.29 0.28 8.90
N THR A 18 18.50 -0.93 8.37
CA THR A 18 18.57 -1.18 6.93
C THR A 18 17.38 -0.49 6.25
N ASP A 19 17.63 0.31 5.20
CA ASP A 19 16.63 1.13 4.52
C ASP A 19 15.35 0.35 4.24
N THR A 20 14.35 0.60 5.09
CA THR A 20 13.07 -0.10 5.10
C THR A 20 12.30 0.19 3.82
N ALA A 21 12.47 1.38 3.22
CA ALA A 21 11.78 1.77 1.99
C ALA A 21 12.32 1.03 0.78
N ALA A 22 13.65 1.01 0.59
CA ALA A 22 14.28 0.26 -0.48
C ALA A 22 14.02 -1.25 -0.34
N ALA A 23 14.09 -1.79 0.88
CA ALA A 23 13.78 -3.18 1.15
C ALA A 23 12.33 -3.54 0.78
N ILE A 24 11.35 -2.71 1.16
CA ILE A 24 9.94 -2.90 0.78
C ILE A 24 9.79 -2.86 -0.74
N LYS A 25 10.41 -1.89 -1.43
CA LYS A 25 10.35 -1.80 -2.89
C LYS A 25 10.92 -3.05 -3.57
N GLN A 26 12.11 -3.51 -3.16
CA GLN A 26 12.76 -4.70 -3.74
C GLN A 26 11.94 -5.96 -3.49
N MET A 27 11.39 -6.10 -2.28
CA MET A 27 10.47 -7.19 -1.94
C MET A 27 9.23 -7.16 -2.82
N MET A 28 8.59 -5.99 -3.00
CA MET A 28 7.37 -5.84 -3.81
C MET A 28 7.58 -6.19 -5.29
N LEU A 29 8.80 -6.05 -5.81
CA LEU A 29 9.16 -6.50 -7.16
C LEU A 29 9.15 -8.03 -7.30
N GLN A 30 9.23 -8.79 -6.20
CA GLN A 30 9.19 -10.26 -6.23
C GLN A 30 7.76 -10.83 -6.35
N PHE A 31 6.76 -9.95 -6.33
CA PHE A 31 5.35 -10.33 -6.44
C PHE A 31 4.76 -9.95 -7.80
N GLN A 32 3.80 -10.75 -8.25
CA GLN A 32 3.01 -10.45 -9.44
C GLN A 32 1.53 -10.74 -9.18
N GLY A 33 0.67 -9.75 -9.33
CA GLY A 33 -0.78 -9.95 -9.23
C GLY A 33 -1.31 -10.77 -10.41
N ILE A 34 -2.31 -11.63 -10.17
CA ILE A 34 -2.97 -12.40 -11.22
C ILE A 34 -4.48 -12.06 -11.30
N GLY A 35 -4.74 -10.99 -12.05
CA GLY A 35 -5.99 -10.80 -12.80
C GLY A 35 -7.27 -10.57 -11.99
N ASP A 36 -7.25 -10.09 -10.76
CA ASP A 36 -8.51 -9.74 -10.08
C ASP A 36 -8.96 -8.34 -10.48
N ASN A 37 -8.22 -7.34 -9.99
CA ASN A 37 -8.45 -5.94 -10.32
C ASN A 37 -7.15 -5.12 -10.16
N CYS A 38 -7.28 -3.79 -10.12
CA CYS A 38 -6.14 -2.88 -10.03
C CYS A 38 -5.45 -2.83 -8.66
N GLU A 39 -6.04 -3.42 -7.61
CA GLU A 39 -5.65 -3.19 -6.22
C GLU A 39 -4.19 -3.53 -5.95
N PHE A 40 -3.76 -4.74 -6.28
CA PHE A 40 -2.39 -5.16 -5.99
C PHE A 40 -1.36 -4.37 -6.81
N GLY A 41 -1.70 -3.97 -8.03
CA GLY A 41 -0.85 -3.09 -8.83
C GLY A 41 -0.68 -1.70 -8.20
N LEU A 42 -1.71 -1.20 -7.50
CA LEU A 42 -1.67 0.04 -6.73
C LEU A 42 -0.89 -0.13 -5.43
N VAL A 43 -1.02 -1.26 -4.73
CA VAL A 43 -0.17 -1.61 -3.57
C VAL A 43 1.31 -1.53 -3.95
N GLN A 44 1.70 -2.13 -5.08
CA GLN A 44 3.07 -2.08 -5.58
C GLN A 44 3.52 -0.64 -5.90
N ARG A 45 2.68 0.11 -6.63
CA ARG A 45 2.93 1.52 -6.97
C ARG A 45 3.12 2.38 -5.72
N PHE A 46 2.27 2.18 -4.71
CA PHE A 46 2.34 2.90 -3.44
C PHE A 46 3.58 2.53 -2.63
N CYS A 47 4.16 1.36 -2.87
CA CYS A 47 5.47 0.95 -2.37
C CYS A 47 6.65 1.38 -3.25
N GLY A 48 6.42 2.15 -4.31
CA GLY A 48 7.46 2.61 -5.23
C GLY A 48 7.97 1.52 -6.18
N ALA A 49 7.27 0.39 -6.27
CA ALA A 49 7.54 -0.69 -7.19
C ALA A 49 6.62 -0.58 -8.43
N GLU A 50 7.24 -0.55 -9.61
CA GLU A 50 6.54 -0.48 -10.90
C GLU A 50 6.95 -1.69 -11.79
N PRO A 51 6.64 -2.94 -11.37
CA PRO A 51 6.97 -4.09 -12.20
C PRO A 51 6.15 -4.08 -13.50
N LEU A 52 6.76 -4.58 -14.56
CA LEU A 52 6.05 -4.93 -15.78
C LEU A 52 5.33 -6.26 -15.54
N GLY A 53 4.03 -6.31 -15.80
CA GLY A 53 3.25 -7.52 -15.61
C GLY A 53 2.02 -7.53 -16.50
N LEU A 54 1.77 -8.66 -17.16
CA LEU A 54 0.62 -8.83 -18.05
C LEU A 54 -0.70 -8.53 -17.35
N PHE A 55 -0.84 -9.01 -16.11
CA PHE A 55 -2.05 -8.85 -15.31
C PHE A 55 -2.01 -7.68 -14.32
N ARG A 56 -1.00 -6.82 -14.41
CA ARG A 56 -0.94 -5.62 -13.59
C ARG A 56 -1.98 -4.63 -14.09
N PHE A 57 -2.94 -4.28 -13.23
CA PHE A 57 -4.11 -3.47 -13.60
C PHE A 57 -5.07 -4.13 -14.60
N SER A 58 -5.09 -5.46 -14.63
CA SER A 58 -6.04 -6.23 -15.44
C SER A 58 -6.94 -7.08 -14.57
N SER A 59 -8.15 -7.34 -15.06
CA SER A 59 -9.10 -8.30 -14.53
C SER A 59 -9.29 -9.49 -15.46
N GLY A 60 -9.56 -10.65 -14.88
CA GLY A 60 -9.77 -11.93 -15.53
C GLY A 60 -10.34 -12.94 -14.54
N SER A 61 -11.36 -13.69 -14.97
CA SER A 61 -11.93 -14.75 -14.15
C SER A 61 -10.93 -15.90 -14.01
N ILE A 62 -11.00 -16.65 -12.90
CA ILE A 62 -10.19 -17.86 -12.72
C ILE A 62 -10.33 -18.85 -13.90
N PRO A 63 -11.55 -19.18 -14.40
CA PRO A 63 -11.68 -20.10 -15.53
C PRO A 63 -10.94 -19.63 -16.78
N ASN A 64 -11.00 -18.33 -17.10
CA ASN A 64 -10.32 -17.80 -18.28
C ASN A 64 -8.80 -17.75 -18.08
N LEU A 65 -8.34 -17.46 -16.86
CA LEU A 65 -6.92 -17.54 -16.51
C LEU A 65 -6.39 -18.97 -16.65
N VAL A 66 -7.14 -19.97 -16.18
CA VAL A 66 -6.80 -21.39 -16.34
C VAL A 66 -6.75 -21.77 -17.83
N GLU A 67 -7.77 -21.42 -18.62
CA GLU A 67 -7.77 -21.69 -20.06
C GLU A 67 -6.56 -21.04 -20.76
N ALA A 68 -6.23 -19.80 -20.40
CA ALA A 68 -5.11 -19.09 -20.97
C ALA A 68 -3.77 -19.74 -20.58
N LEU A 69 -3.60 -20.15 -19.33
CA LEU A 69 -2.40 -20.86 -18.85
C LEU A 69 -2.25 -22.25 -19.50
N ASP A 70 -3.35 -23.00 -19.66
CA ASP A 70 -3.33 -24.33 -20.28
C ASP A 70 -3.06 -24.29 -21.79
N SER A 71 -3.21 -23.12 -22.40
CA SER A 71 -2.96 -22.88 -23.83
C SER A 71 -1.74 -22.00 -24.09
N ASP A 72 -0.86 -21.80 -23.08
CA ASP A 72 0.33 -20.95 -23.14
C ASP A 72 0.05 -19.54 -23.67
N PHE A 73 -1.15 -19.02 -23.39
CA PHE A 73 -1.67 -17.75 -23.88
C PHE A 73 -1.59 -17.62 -25.41
N ARG A 74 -1.68 -18.74 -26.15
CA ARG A 74 -1.47 -18.78 -27.61
C ARG A 74 -2.36 -17.79 -28.37
N TRP A 75 -3.59 -17.59 -27.90
CA TRP A 75 -4.57 -16.72 -28.54
C TRP A 75 -4.52 -15.26 -28.06
N LEU A 76 -3.89 -14.99 -26.91
CA LEU A 76 -3.90 -13.67 -26.33
C LEU A 76 -3.07 -12.73 -27.20
N GLY A 77 -3.72 -11.70 -27.73
CA GLY A 77 -3.13 -10.75 -28.67
C GLY A 77 -2.86 -11.35 -30.06
N SER A 78 -3.57 -12.40 -30.48
CA SER A 78 -3.59 -12.81 -31.88
C SER A 78 -4.38 -11.81 -32.74
N PRO A 79 -4.12 -11.67 -34.05
CA PRO A 79 -4.88 -10.76 -34.91
C PRO A 79 -6.40 -10.93 -34.74
N GLY A 80 -7.08 -9.85 -34.38
CA GLY A 80 -8.54 -9.84 -34.13
C GLY A 80 -8.96 -10.17 -32.69
N ASP A 81 -8.03 -10.47 -31.78
CA ASP A 81 -8.35 -10.75 -30.37
C ASP A 81 -8.61 -9.47 -29.56
N LEU A 82 -7.97 -8.34 -29.91
CA LEU A 82 -8.05 -7.13 -29.07
C LEU A 82 -9.19 -6.20 -29.50
N ASP A 83 -10.06 -5.89 -28.55
CA ASP A 83 -11.13 -4.91 -28.66
C ASP A 83 -10.80 -3.69 -27.79
N ILE A 84 -10.82 -2.50 -28.38
CA ILE A 84 -10.54 -1.23 -27.70
C ILE A 84 -11.82 -0.42 -27.66
N PHE A 85 -12.23 -0.01 -26.47
CA PHE A 85 -13.48 0.68 -26.23
C PHE A 85 -13.34 1.80 -25.20
N ALA A 86 -14.23 2.78 -25.25
CA ALA A 86 -14.33 3.81 -24.23
C ALA A 86 -15.04 3.24 -22.98
N GLY A 87 -14.45 3.44 -21.81
CA GLY A 87 -15.02 3.06 -20.53
C GLY A 87 -15.27 4.28 -19.64
N HIS A 88 -15.32 4.05 -18.33
CA HIS A 88 -15.63 5.10 -17.36
C HIS A 88 -14.67 6.29 -17.43
N GLY A 89 -15.22 7.52 -17.41
CA GLY A 89 -14.45 8.77 -17.34
C GLY A 89 -13.62 9.08 -18.59
N ASP A 90 -14.11 8.68 -19.76
CA ASP A 90 -13.47 8.85 -21.08
C ASP A 90 -12.09 8.22 -21.21
N TRP A 91 -11.80 7.19 -20.40
CA TRP A 91 -10.61 6.39 -20.55
C TRP A 91 -10.83 5.26 -21.55
N LEU A 92 -9.81 4.96 -22.35
CA LEU A 92 -9.78 3.83 -23.26
C LEU A 92 -9.39 2.56 -22.50
N TRP A 93 -10.09 1.47 -22.82
CA TRP A 93 -9.89 0.14 -22.26
C TRP A 93 -9.59 -0.83 -23.39
N CYS A 94 -8.86 -1.90 -23.07
CA CYS A 94 -8.63 -3.00 -23.96
C CYS A 94 -9.18 -4.29 -23.34
N ARG A 95 -9.80 -5.12 -24.17
CA ARG A 95 -10.29 -6.44 -23.81
C ARG A 95 -9.79 -7.49 -24.81
N SER A 96 -9.30 -8.62 -24.30
CA SER A 96 -9.14 -9.83 -25.11
C SER A 96 -10.51 -10.45 -25.36
N LEU A 97 -10.90 -10.63 -26.61
CA LEU A 97 -12.15 -11.27 -26.98
C LEU A 97 -12.13 -12.77 -26.68
N ARG A 98 -10.95 -13.42 -26.71
CA ARG A 98 -10.83 -14.84 -26.40
C ARG A 98 -10.93 -15.14 -24.92
N TYR A 99 -10.23 -14.38 -24.08
CA TYR A 99 -10.12 -14.67 -22.65
C TYR A 99 -10.87 -13.68 -21.76
N ALA A 100 -11.52 -12.67 -22.34
CA ALA A 100 -12.23 -11.59 -21.65
C ALA A 100 -11.36 -10.77 -20.66
N PHE A 101 -10.03 -10.91 -20.70
CA PHE A 101 -9.14 -10.11 -19.87
C PHE A 101 -9.28 -8.66 -20.24
N THR A 102 -9.50 -7.80 -19.24
CA THR A 102 -9.80 -6.39 -19.46
C THR A 102 -8.84 -5.53 -18.66
N TYR A 103 -8.37 -4.43 -19.23
CA TYR A 103 -7.48 -3.48 -18.56
C TYR A 103 -7.61 -2.08 -19.16
N ASN A 104 -7.28 -1.06 -18.36
CA ASN A 104 -7.25 0.33 -18.80
C ASN A 104 -5.94 0.60 -19.56
N THR A 105 -6.01 1.28 -20.72
CA THR A 105 -4.80 1.56 -21.54
C THR A 105 -4.02 2.77 -21.04
N ASN A 106 -4.57 3.51 -20.06
CA ASN A 106 -4.07 4.79 -19.55
C ASN A 106 -4.04 5.90 -20.61
N HIS A 107 -4.87 5.78 -21.64
CA HIS A 107 -5.14 6.82 -22.62
C HIS A 107 -6.59 7.30 -22.49
N ARG A 108 -6.81 8.60 -22.69
CA ARG A 108 -8.16 9.15 -22.83
C ARG A 108 -8.62 9.07 -24.29
N VAL A 109 -9.92 9.08 -24.50
CA VAL A 109 -10.53 9.24 -25.82
C VAL A 109 -9.95 10.49 -26.50
N GLY A 110 -9.53 10.35 -27.76
CA GLY A 110 -8.93 11.43 -28.55
C GLY A 110 -7.44 11.71 -28.28
N ALA A 111 -6.82 11.11 -27.26
CA ALA A 111 -5.39 11.31 -26.97
C ALA A 111 -4.45 10.56 -27.94
N ILE A 112 -4.97 9.54 -28.64
CA ILE A 112 -4.24 8.68 -29.58
C ILE A 112 -5.23 8.14 -30.61
N THR A 113 -4.77 7.88 -31.85
CA THR A 113 -5.59 7.24 -32.87
C THR A 113 -5.87 5.77 -32.50
N GLN A 114 -7.00 5.23 -32.96
CA GLN A 114 -7.37 3.84 -32.68
C GLN A 114 -6.34 2.85 -33.27
N ASP A 115 -5.84 3.11 -34.48
CA ASP A 115 -4.87 2.25 -35.15
C ASP A 115 -3.51 2.24 -34.43
N ASP A 116 -3.03 3.41 -33.99
CA ASP A 116 -1.76 3.51 -33.27
C ASP A 116 -1.86 2.83 -31.89
N LEU A 117 -2.96 3.05 -31.18
CA LEU A 117 -3.20 2.39 -29.90
C LEU A 117 -3.28 0.88 -30.07
N THR A 118 -4.07 0.39 -31.02
CA THR A 118 -4.21 -1.04 -31.34
C THR A 118 -2.85 -1.67 -31.62
N ARG A 119 -2.04 -1.04 -32.49
CA ARG A 119 -0.68 -1.51 -32.81
C ARG A 119 0.23 -1.55 -31.59
N SER A 120 0.15 -0.53 -30.72
CA SER A 120 0.94 -0.47 -29.49
C SER A 120 0.53 -1.54 -28.47
N GLU A 121 -0.78 -1.83 -28.34
CA GLU A 121 -1.31 -2.83 -27.41
C GLU A 121 -0.96 -4.25 -27.86
N TYR A 122 -1.03 -4.57 -29.16
CA TYR A 122 -0.54 -5.86 -29.67
C TYR A 122 0.94 -6.09 -29.35
N LYS A 123 1.79 -5.07 -29.54
CA LYS A 123 3.22 -5.15 -29.19
C LYS A 123 3.43 -5.33 -27.69
N ARG A 124 2.73 -4.55 -26.87
CA ARG A 124 2.80 -4.60 -25.40
C ARG A 124 2.38 -5.96 -24.86
N ILE A 125 1.22 -6.47 -25.26
CA ILE A 125 0.72 -7.79 -24.85
C ILE A 125 1.68 -8.88 -25.29
N GLY A 126 2.18 -8.84 -26.53
CA GLY A 126 3.14 -9.82 -27.03
C GLY A 126 4.40 -9.89 -26.18
N TYR A 127 4.93 -8.73 -25.75
CA TYR A 127 6.08 -8.66 -24.84
C TYR A 127 5.73 -9.18 -23.43
N LEU A 128 4.64 -8.68 -22.82
CA LEU A 128 4.26 -9.03 -21.45
C LEU A 128 3.88 -10.51 -21.32
N LYS A 129 3.29 -11.11 -22.36
CA LYS A 129 3.01 -12.55 -22.44
C LYS A 129 4.30 -13.38 -22.37
N ARG A 130 5.29 -13.06 -23.22
CA ARG A 130 6.58 -13.77 -23.20
C ARG A 130 7.25 -13.64 -21.84
N ARG A 131 7.28 -12.42 -21.29
CA ARG A 131 7.87 -12.16 -19.98
C ARG A 131 7.19 -12.95 -18.86
N LEU A 132 5.85 -13.03 -18.86
CA LEU A 132 5.11 -13.83 -17.89
C LEU A 132 5.48 -15.31 -17.96
N LEU A 133 5.56 -15.88 -19.17
CA LEU A 133 5.94 -17.29 -19.36
C LEU A 133 7.38 -17.56 -18.89
N GLU A 134 8.30 -16.62 -19.13
CA GLU A 134 9.67 -16.67 -18.58
C GLU A 134 9.65 -16.65 -17.04
N ASP A 135 8.98 -15.67 -16.42
CA ASP A 135 8.89 -15.56 -14.96
C ASP A 135 8.23 -16.80 -14.33
N LEU A 136 7.22 -17.39 -14.99
CA LEU A 136 6.57 -18.63 -14.56
C LEU A 136 7.53 -19.83 -14.58
N ALA A 137 8.29 -19.99 -15.67
CA ALA A 137 9.26 -21.07 -15.85
C ALA A 137 10.44 -20.97 -14.88
N GLU A 138 10.93 -19.76 -14.65
CA GLU A 138 12.01 -19.49 -13.68
C GLU A 138 11.56 -19.76 -12.23
N GLY A 139 10.27 -19.57 -11.93
CA GLY A 139 9.72 -19.81 -10.60
C GLY A 139 10.17 -18.81 -9.53
N THR A 140 10.66 -17.63 -9.94
CA THR A 140 11.27 -16.63 -9.06
C THR A 140 10.24 -15.69 -8.41
N ARG A 141 8.98 -15.73 -8.86
CA ARG A 141 7.92 -14.82 -8.42
C ARG A 141 6.92 -15.50 -7.48
N ILE A 142 6.33 -14.68 -6.60
CA ILE A 142 5.13 -15.04 -5.84
C ILE A 142 3.91 -14.45 -6.57
N PHE A 143 3.04 -15.31 -7.08
CA PHE A 143 1.80 -14.90 -7.75
C PHE A 143 0.69 -14.64 -6.74
N VAL A 144 0.05 -13.49 -6.80
CA VAL A 144 -0.95 -13.05 -5.82
C VAL A 144 -2.34 -13.07 -6.44
N ARG A 145 -3.24 -13.87 -5.86
CA ARG A 145 -4.68 -13.84 -6.17
C ARG A 145 -5.44 -13.41 -4.92
N LYS A 146 -6.22 -12.34 -5.05
CA LYS A 146 -7.26 -12.03 -4.07
C LYS A 146 -8.37 -13.07 -4.21
N GLY A 147 -8.71 -13.74 -3.12
CA GLY A 147 -9.86 -14.64 -3.06
C GLY A 147 -11.13 -13.81 -2.95
N LEU A 148 -11.88 -13.75 -4.05
CA LEU A 148 -13.18 -13.07 -4.04
C LEU A 148 -14.20 -13.86 -3.24
N PRO A 149 -15.22 -13.21 -2.66
CA PRO A 149 -16.24 -13.90 -1.86
C PRO A 149 -16.96 -15.03 -2.62
N ASP A 150 -17.11 -14.90 -3.94
CA ASP A 150 -17.73 -15.87 -4.84
C ASP A 150 -16.73 -16.89 -5.42
N GLU A 151 -15.43 -16.70 -5.20
CA GLU A 151 -14.40 -17.63 -5.66
C GLU A 151 -14.19 -18.78 -4.69
N SER A 152 -14.58 -19.98 -5.11
CA SER A 152 -14.33 -21.20 -4.35
C SER A 152 -12.83 -21.48 -4.20
N PHE A 153 -12.48 -22.16 -3.11
CA PHE A 153 -11.11 -22.60 -2.90
C PHE A 153 -10.66 -23.58 -4.00
N ASP A 154 -11.56 -24.43 -4.51
CA ASP A 154 -11.26 -25.37 -5.60
C ASP A 154 -10.94 -24.65 -6.92
N ALA A 155 -11.63 -23.55 -7.22
CA ALA A 155 -11.32 -22.70 -8.36
C ALA A 155 -9.91 -22.10 -8.20
N PHE A 156 -9.60 -21.55 -7.03
CA PHE A 156 -8.25 -21.07 -6.72
C PHE A 156 -7.19 -22.16 -6.87
N MET A 157 -7.45 -23.38 -6.37
CA MET A 157 -6.51 -24.50 -6.52
C MET A 157 -6.32 -24.92 -7.97
N SER A 158 -7.36 -24.80 -8.81
CA SER A 158 -7.26 -25.02 -10.26
C SER A 158 -6.35 -23.99 -10.92
N LEU A 159 -6.50 -22.71 -10.59
CA LEU A 159 -5.60 -21.65 -11.03
C LEU A 159 -4.16 -21.90 -10.58
N ALA A 160 -3.97 -22.22 -9.30
CA ALA A 160 -2.64 -22.44 -8.76
C ALA A 160 -1.94 -23.65 -9.38
N THR A 161 -2.70 -24.71 -9.68
CA THR A 161 -2.22 -25.87 -10.43
C THR A 161 -1.81 -25.46 -11.84
N ALA A 162 -2.63 -24.68 -12.55
CA ALA A 162 -2.31 -24.20 -13.89
C ALA A 162 -1.02 -23.35 -13.91
N ILE A 163 -0.85 -22.42 -12.95
CA ILE A 163 0.39 -21.64 -12.79
C ILE A 163 1.59 -22.57 -12.58
N ARG A 164 1.47 -23.54 -11.67
CA ARG A 164 2.58 -24.41 -11.28
C ARG A 164 2.95 -25.48 -12.32
N ARG A 165 2.12 -25.69 -13.34
CA ARG A 165 2.50 -26.52 -14.51
C ARG A 165 3.64 -25.89 -15.32
N HIS A 166 3.79 -24.57 -15.27
CA HIS A 166 4.84 -23.84 -15.97
C HIS A 166 6.17 -23.82 -15.23
N GLY A 167 6.15 -23.94 -13.90
CA GLY A 167 7.37 -23.91 -13.09
C GLY A 167 7.10 -23.87 -11.59
N PRO A 168 8.16 -23.77 -10.74
CA PRO A 168 8.05 -23.94 -9.30
C PRO A 168 7.55 -22.69 -8.55
N SER A 169 6.86 -21.77 -9.25
CA SER A 169 6.34 -20.53 -8.69
C SER A 169 5.46 -20.75 -7.46
N VAL A 170 5.55 -19.85 -6.49
CA VAL A 170 4.66 -19.83 -5.31
C VAL A 170 3.39 -19.05 -5.65
N VAL A 171 2.24 -19.54 -5.20
CA VAL A 171 0.95 -18.87 -5.38
C VAL A 171 0.37 -18.51 -4.01
N LEU A 172 0.05 -17.24 -3.81
CA LEU A 172 -0.52 -16.67 -2.59
C LEU A 172 -2.01 -16.34 -2.82
N ARG A 173 -2.89 -17.03 -2.10
CA ARG A 173 -4.29 -16.61 -1.90
C ARG A 173 -4.35 -15.57 -0.80
N VAL A 174 -4.99 -14.44 -1.07
CA VAL A 174 -5.22 -13.39 -0.08
C VAL A 174 -6.69 -13.32 0.23
N GLU A 175 -7.07 -13.24 1.50
CA GLU A 175 -8.46 -13.11 1.94
C GLU A 175 -8.63 -11.94 2.90
N GLU A 176 -9.83 -11.39 2.99
CA GLU A 176 -10.18 -10.46 4.06
C GLU A 176 -10.36 -11.21 5.38
N THR A 177 -10.06 -10.54 6.49
CA THR A 177 -10.36 -11.04 7.82
C THR A 177 -10.72 -9.91 8.77
N ALA A 178 -11.77 -10.12 9.55
CA ALA A 178 -12.14 -9.22 10.65
C ALA A 178 -11.34 -9.50 11.92
N ASP A 179 -10.65 -10.65 12.02
CA ASP A 179 -9.83 -11.02 13.17
C ASP A 179 -8.49 -10.26 13.13
N PRO A 180 -8.26 -9.30 14.05
CA PRO A 180 -7.03 -8.52 14.05
C PRO A 180 -5.77 -9.37 14.21
N ALA A 181 -5.85 -10.54 14.85
CA ALA A 181 -4.70 -11.43 15.05
C ALA A 181 -4.25 -12.13 13.75
N ARG A 182 -5.11 -12.15 12.72
CA ARG A 182 -4.81 -12.78 11.42
C ARG A 182 -4.35 -11.79 10.37
N VAL A 183 -4.63 -10.50 10.53
CA VAL A 183 -4.22 -9.47 9.56
C VAL A 183 -2.69 -9.51 9.37
N GLY A 184 -2.23 -9.57 8.13
CA GLY A 184 -0.81 -9.68 7.77
C GLY A 184 -0.23 -11.09 7.91
N SER A 185 -0.93 -12.03 8.54
CA SER A 185 -0.45 -13.41 8.71
C SER A 185 -0.48 -14.18 7.38
N VAL A 186 0.47 -15.11 7.24
CA VAL A 186 0.60 -16.01 6.08
C VAL A 186 0.98 -17.39 6.58
N ALA A 187 0.47 -18.44 5.95
CA ALA A 187 0.86 -19.82 6.20
C ALA A 187 0.88 -20.64 4.90
N TRP A 188 1.70 -21.68 4.87
CA TRP A 188 1.60 -22.73 3.85
C TRP A 188 0.29 -23.49 4.01
N ARG A 189 -0.45 -23.65 2.92
CA ARG A 189 -1.59 -24.58 2.85
C ARG A 189 -1.21 -25.92 2.26
N SER A 190 -0.31 -25.88 1.28
CA SER A 190 0.32 -27.05 0.68
C SER A 190 1.63 -26.60 0.03
N PRO A 191 2.50 -27.52 -0.43
CA PRO A 191 3.73 -27.13 -1.14
C PRO A 191 3.45 -26.18 -2.30
N GLY A 192 4.13 -25.03 -2.33
CA GLY A 192 3.97 -24.00 -3.36
C GLY A 192 2.73 -23.10 -3.21
N ILE A 193 1.88 -23.34 -2.21
CA ILE A 193 0.63 -22.58 -2.00
C ILE A 193 0.62 -21.92 -0.62
N LEU A 194 0.58 -20.59 -0.62
CA LEU A 194 0.41 -19.77 0.57
C LEU A 194 -1.04 -19.27 0.67
N GLN A 195 -1.52 -19.09 1.89
CA GLN A 195 -2.72 -18.33 2.19
C GLN A 195 -2.39 -17.30 3.26
N GLY A 196 -2.88 -16.08 3.07
CA GLY A 196 -2.74 -15.03 4.06
C GLY A 196 -3.88 -14.03 4.02
N TYR A 197 -3.85 -13.09 4.95
CA TYR A 197 -5.00 -12.25 5.24
C TYR A 197 -4.65 -10.76 5.27
N VAL A 198 -5.56 -9.95 4.74
CA VAL A 198 -5.58 -8.50 4.94
C VAL A 198 -6.85 -8.12 5.68
N ARG A 199 -6.88 -6.91 6.24
CA ARG A 199 -8.05 -6.42 6.96
C ARG A 199 -9.24 -6.22 6.04
N ARG A 200 -9.00 -5.61 4.87
CA ARG A 200 -9.99 -5.36 3.85
C ARG A 200 -9.33 -5.18 2.48
N PHE A 201 -10.10 -5.42 1.44
CA PHE A 201 -9.82 -5.05 0.07
C PHE A 201 -10.35 -3.67 -0.25
N SER A 202 -9.83 -3.11 -1.33
CA SER A 202 -10.42 -1.94 -1.93
C SER A 202 -11.81 -2.28 -2.47
N PRO A 203 -12.82 -1.42 -2.25
CA PRO A 203 -14.10 -1.52 -2.94
C PRO A 203 -13.91 -1.55 -4.46
N TYR A 204 -14.77 -2.30 -5.15
CA TYR A 204 -14.83 -2.32 -6.62
C TYR A 204 -15.48 -1.05 -7.19
N GLU A 205 -16.40 -0.46 -6.41
CA GLU A 205 -17.14 0.74 -6.78
C GLU A 205 -16.72 1.94 -5.91
N GLY A 206 -16.86 3.16 -6.43
CA GLY A 206 -16.61 4.39 -5.67
C GLY A 206 -15.14 4.75 -5.47
N GLY A 207 -14.24 4.14 -6.24
CA GLY A 207 -12.81 4.47 -6.27
C GLY A 207 -11.93 3.58 -5.39
N MET A 208 -10.65 3.49 -5.75
CA MET A 208 -9.71 2.58 -5.09
C MET A 208 -9.26 3.13 -3.74
N ARG A 209 -9.54 2.41 -2.65
CA ARG A 209 -9.16 2.74 -1.27
C ARG A 209 -8.31 1.62 -0.68
N ILE A 210 -6.99 1.71 -0.92
CA ILE A 210 -6.02 0.68 -0.55
C ILE A 210 -5.71 0.72 0.95
N ASP A 211 -5.90 -0.40 1.65
CA ASP A 211 -5.43 -0.59 3.04
C ASP A 211 -3.98 -1.09 3.05
N LEU A 212 -3.03 -0.17 2.88
CA LEU A 212 -1.66 -0.50 2.51
C LEU A 212 -0.85 -1.24 3.59
N GLU A 213 -1.03 -0.91 4.87
CA GLU A 213 -0.28 -1.49 5.98
C GLU A 213 -0.41 -3.04 6.02
N PRO A 214 -1.62 -3.63 6.06
CA PRO A 214 -1.81 -5.07 5.97
C PRO A 214 -1.20 -5.71 4.73
N TRP A 215 -1.26 -5.05 3.57
CA TRP A 215 -0.68 -5.56 2.33
C TRP A 215 0.85 -5.63 2.40
N VAL A 216 1.51 -4.60 2.95
CA VAL A 216 2.97 -4.60 3.13
C VAL A 216 3.41 -5.70 4.10
N GLU A 217 2.68 -5.86 5.20
CA GLU A 217 2.94 -6.90 6.19
C GLU A 217 2.74 -8.31 5.63
N LEU A 218 1.63 -8.54 4.93
CA LEU A 218 1.35 -9.79 4.23
C LEU A 218 2.48 -10.15 3.26
N CYS A 219 2.89 -9.22 2.40
CA CYS A 219 3.97 -9.47 1.44
C CYS A 219 5.31 -9.74 2.15
N ARG A 220 5.61 -9.05 3.25
CA ARG A 220 6.80 -9.32 4.06
C ARG A 220 6.81 -10.75 4.59
N ASN A 221 5.70 -11.17 5.19
CA ASN A 221 5.58 -12.49 5.78
C ASN A 221 5.56 -13.60 4.71
N ALA A 222 4.86 -13.39 3.59
CA ALA A 222 4.86 -14.31 2.46
C ALA A 222 6.26 -14.48 1.84
N TYR A 223 6.97 -13.37 1.62
CA TYR A 223 8.32 -13.41 1.09
C TYR A 223 9.29 -14.14 2.03
N GLY A 224 9.22 -13.84 3.34
CA GLY A 224 10.00 -14.53 4.35
C GLY A 224 9.75 -16.04 4.36
N LEU A 225 8.50 -16.48 4.30
CA LEU A 225 8.16 -17.91 4.23
C LEU A 225 8.64 -18.58 2.93
N ALA A 226 8.45 -17.91 1.78
CA ALA A 226 8.83 -18.46 0.47
C ALA A 226 10.35 -18.59 0.29
N THR A 227 11.14 -17.76 0.97
CA THR A 227 12.60 -17.71 0.83
C THR A 227 13.37 -18.33 2.00
N GLY A 228 12.66 -18.94 2.97
CA GLY A 228 13.27 -19.55 4.15
C GLY A 228 13.90 -18.53 5.11
N GLY A 229 13.29 -17.35 5.23
CA GLY A 229 13.75 -16.27 6.12
C GLY A 229 14.94 -15.47 5.59
N ARG A 230 15.35 -15.68 4.33
CA ARG A 230 16.39 -14.86 3.72
C ARG A 230 15.86 -13.44 3.51
N PRO A 231 16.51 -12.40 4.09
CA PRO A 231 16.08 -11.03 3.86
C PRO A 231 16.25 -10.68 2.39
N ALA A 232 15.32 -9.89 1.84
CA ALA A 232 15.52 -9.27 0.54
C ALA A 232 16.81 -8.44 0.60
N PRO A 233 17.63 -8.38 -0.47
CA PRO A 233 18.84 -7.57 -0.47
C PRO A 233 18.47 -6.10 -0.23
N ALA A 234 18.73 -5.62 0.98
CA ALA A 234 18.61 -4.22 1.33
C ALA A 234 19.81 -3.48 0.73
N ARG A 235 19.54 -2.40 0.00
CA ARG A 235 20.59 -1.43 -0.30
C ARG A 235 20.72 -0.51 0.91
N THR A 236 21.95 -0.19 1.29
CA THR A 236 22.24 0.83 2.31
C THR A 236 21.70 2.17 1.85
N SER A 237 20.76 2.75 2.61
CA SER A 237 20.37 4.16 2.56
C SER A 237 20.24 4.71 3.99
N ILE A 238 20.16 6.04 4.10
CA ILE A 238 20.97 6.87 5.02
C ILE A 238 20.16 7.55 6.14
N SER A 239 18.84 7.54 6.16
CA SER A 239 18.09 8.44 7.07
C SER A 239 17.17 7.73 8.06
N ALA A 240 17.50 7.84 9.35
CA ALA A 240 16.57 7.58 10.44
C ALA A 240 15.36 8.55 10.36
N PRO A 241 14.17 8.18 10.85
CA PRO A 241 13.02 9.06 10.84
C PRO A 241 13.32 10.38 11.56
N ILE A 242 13.01 11.50 10.91
CA ILE A 242 13.03 12.83 11.52
C ILE A 242 11.94 12.85 12.59
N ARG A 243 12.34 12.95 13.86
CA ARG A 243 11.41 13.25 14.96
C ARG A 243 11.11 14.74 14.96
N LEU A 244 9.83 15.04 14.89
CA LEU A 244 9.29 16.39 15.01
C LEU A 244 8.86 16.57 16.48
N PRO A 245 8.54 17.79 16.97
CA PRO A 245 8.54 18.10 18.40
C PRO A 245 7.85 17.04 19.28
N ASP A 246 8.62 16.51 20.24
CA ASP A 246 8.32 15.27 21.00
C ASP A 246 7.29 15.47 22.14
N LYS A 247 6.58 16.61 22.15
CA LYS A 247 5.61 16.93 23.20
C LYS A 247 4.21 16.50 22.79
N THR A 248 3.38 16.18 23.78
CA THR A 248 1.95 16.00 23.54
C THR A 248 1.32 17.37 23.36
N ASP A 249 0.90 17.66 22.14
CA ASP A 249 0.29 18.93 21.77
C ASP A 249 -1.23 18.82 21.80
N ARG A 250 -1.87 19.86 22.32
CA ARG A 250 -3.33 20.03 22.28
C ARG A 250 -3.69 20.94 21.10
N HIS A 251 -4.54 20.42 20.21
CA HIS A 251 -5.02 21.09 19.01
C HIS A 251 -6.44 21.58 19.23
N VAL A 252 -6.77 22.75 18.68
CA VAL A 252 -8.12 23.34 18.73
C VAL A 252 -8.49 23.83 17.33
N THR A 253 -9.59 23.32 16.76
CA THR A 253 -10.06 23.75 15.44
C THR A 253 -10.46 25.22 15.46
N ARG A 254 -10.17 25.94 14.37
CA ARG A 254 -10.39 27.37 14.25
C ARG A 254 -11.53 27.64 13.29
N ARG A 255 -12.15 28.81 13.42
CA ARG A 255 -13.17 29.26 12.47
C ARG A 255 -12.49 29.54 11.14
N SER A 256 -12.89 28.83 10.09
CA SER A 256 -12.42 29.01 8.72
C SER A 256 -13.58 28.92 7.74
N PRO A 257 -13.60 29.70 6.63
CA PRO A 257 -14.66 29.65 5.63
C PRO A 257 -14.86 28.27 5.00
N ASP A 258 -13.78 27.50 4.85
CA ASP A 258 -13.75 26.15 4.28
C ASP A 258 -13.92 25.04 5.33
N ARG A 259 -14.19 25.40 6.59
CA ARG A 259 -14.25 24.47 7.75
C ARG A 259 -12.98 23.61 7.88
N PHE A 260 -11.85 24.06 7.34
CA PHE A 260 -10.57 23.35 7.40
C PHE A 260 -9.61 24.06 8.36
N THR A 261 -9.01 23.30 9.28
CA THR A 261 -7.95 23.79 10.18
C THR A 261 -6.69 22.93 10.02
N PRO A 262 -5.58 23.49 9.50
CA PRO A 262 -4.29 22.81 9.48
C PRO A 262 -3.52 23.01 10.80
N PHE A 263 -2.85 21.95 11.24
CA PHE A 263 -1.85 21.94 12.29
C PHE A 263 -0.57 21.41 11.68
N SER A 264 0.35 22.29 11.29
CA SER A 264 1.47 21.92 10.44
C SER A 264 2.76 22.62 10.81
N ILE A 265 3.87 22.03 10.36
CA ILE A 265 5.21 22.60 10.47
C ILE A 265 5.86 22.63 9.09
N ASP A 266 6.74 23.61 8.89
CA ASP A 266 7.60 23.68 7.72
C ASP A 266 8.82 22.75 7.92
N ILE A 267 9.14 21.98 6.89
CA ILE A 267 10.30 21.10 6.81
C ILE A 267 11.19 21.61 5.67
N ASP A 268 12.50 21.69 5.89
CA ASP A 268 13.44 21.96 4.82
C ASP A 268 13.44 20.76 3.83
N PRO A 269 13.01 20.93 2.57
CA PRO A 269 12.95 19.84 1.60
C PRO A 269 14.30 19.13 1.39
N LYS A 270 15.42 19.80 1.67
CA LYS A 270 16.77 19.21 1.57
C LYS A 270 17.02 18.08 2.58
N THR A 271 16.19 17.95 3.61
CA THR A 271 16.27 16.88 4.61
C THR A 271 15.65 15.56 4.13
N ILE A 272 14.99 15.57 2.96
CA ILE A 272 14.31 14.43 2.37
C ILE A 272 15.01 14.03 1.07
N VAL A 273 15.05 12.73 0.78
CA VAL A 273 15.54 12.24 -0.51
C VAL A 273 14.55 12.62 -1.62
N PRO A 274 14.97 13.38 -2.65
CA PRO A 274 14.08 13.78 -3.75
C PRO A 274 13.44 12.56 -4.44
N GLU A 275 12.16 12.68 -4.80
CA GLU A 275 11.36 11.62 -5.46
C GLU A 275 11.16 10.33 -4.62
N ALA A 276 11.77 10.24 -3.44
CA ALA A 276 11.52 9.14 -2.52
C ALA A 276 10.09 9.22 -1.98
N ILE A 277 9.53 8.06 -1.67
CA ILE A 277 8.25 7.99 -0.96
C ILE A 277 8.56 8.28 0.50
N THR A 278 7.95 9.35 1.01
CA THR A 278 8.08 9.81 2.38
C THR A 278 6.77 9.60 3.11
N VAL A 279 6.82 9.19 4.36
CA VAL A 279 5.66 8.99 5.22
C VAL A 279 5.74 9.91 6.43
N PHE A 280 4.69 10.71 6.62
CA PHE A 280 4.41 11.40 7.87
C PHE A 280 3.49 10.52 8.73
N SER A 281 3.79 10.38 10.02
CA SER A 281 2.91 9.71 10.98
C SER A 281 2.86 10.45 12.30
N ALA A 282 1.72 10.35 12.98
CA ALA A 282 1.54 10.86 14.33
C ALA A 282 0.57 9.96 15.10
N TRP A 283 0.72 9.94 16.42
CA TRP A 283 -0.32 9.42 17.30
C TRP A 283 -1.29 10.55 17.64
N ILE A 284 -2.58 10.25 17.60
CA ILE A 284 -3.63 11.19 17.99
C ILE A 284 -4.55 10.58 19.04
N TRP A 285 -5.10 11.43 19.90
CA TRP A 285 -6.10 11.09 20.89
C TRP A 285 -7.33 11.95 20.65
N ILE A 286 -8.45 11.31 20.32
CA ILE A 286 -9.73 11.98 20.04
C ILE A 286 -10.64 11.78 21.26
N PRO A 287 -11.16 12.84 21.90
CA PRO A 287 -12.05 12.70 23.03
C PRO A 287 -13.48 12.31 22.62
N SER A 288 -14.17 11.57 23.50
CA SER A 288 -15.60 11.34 23.45
C SER A 288 -16.33 12.68 23.44
N GLY A 289 -17.00 13.01 22.33
CA GLY A 289 -17.64 14.31 22.12
C GLY A 289 -16.96 15.19 21.06
N PHE A 290 -15.84 14.74 20.47
CA PHE A 290 -15.27 15.37 19.30
C PHE A 290 -16.22 15.23 18.09
N GLN A 291 -16.62 16.36 17.51
CA GLN A 291 -17.55 16.44 16.39
C GLN A 291 -16.88 17.16 15.21
N ALA A 292 -16.01 16.46 14.50
CA ALA A 292 -15.48 16.89 13.22
C ALA A 292 -15.84 15.87 12.14
N ASP A 293 -15.76 16.28 10.88
CA ASP A 293 -16.03 15.41 9.74
C ASP A 293 -14.86 14.45 9.49
N GLN A 294 -13.62 14.93 9.68
CA GLN A 294 -12.41 14.16 9.42
C GLN A 294 -11.19 14.71 10.18
N VAL A 295 -10.28 13.81 10.59
CA VAL A 295 -8.92 14.14 11.02
C VAL A 295 -7.95 13.30 10.21
N PHE A 296 -6.98 13.92 9.54
CA PHE A 296 -6.11 13.25 8.58
C PHE A 296 -4.68 13.78 8.60
N GLY A 297 -3.74 13.01 8.06
CA GLY A 297 -2.37 13.47 7.83
C GLY A 297 -2.29 14.37 6.59
N LEU A 298 -1.43 15.37 6.64
CA LEU A 298 -1.24 16.36 5.59
C LEU A 298 0.22 16.42 5.16
N VAL A 299 0.45 16.37 3.85
CA VAL A 299 1.73 16.66 3.22
C VAL A 299 1.48 17.60 2.05
N LYS A 300 2.13 18.75 2.05
CA LYS A 300 2.06 19.75 0.99
C LYS A 300 3.47 20.05 0.48
N ALA A 301 3.70 19.78 -0.80
CA ALA A 301 4.95 20.08 -1.48
C ALA A 301 4.73 21.27 -2.40
N SER A 302 5.46 22.35 -2.15
CA SER A 302 5.21 23.69 -2.70
C SER A 302 3.74 24.10 -2.48
N ASP A 303 2.92 24.14 -3.54
CA ASP A 303 1.51 24.50 -3.47
C ASP A 303 0.54 23.34 -3.67
N VAL A 304 1.06 22.11 -3.77
CA VAL A 304 0.25 20.92 -4.09
C VAL A 304 0.22 19.95 -2.92
N TYR A 305 -0.99 19.56 -2.52
CA TYR A 305 -1.18 18.47 -1.58
C TYR A 305 -0.77 17.15 -2.21
N GLN A 306 0.07 16.41 -1.50
CA GLN A 306 0.56 15.11 -1.93
C GLN A 306 -0.09 14.04 -1.07
N ARG A 307 -0.69 13.03 -1.71
CA ARG A 307 -1.31 11.90 -1.01
C ARG A 307 -1.21 10.65 -1.89
N LEU A 308 -0.46 9.68 -1.42
CA LEU A 308 -0.25 8.39 -2.09
C LEU A 308 -1.08 7.30 -1.39
N ALA A 309 -0.72 6.98 -0.15
CA ALA A 309 -1.50 6.14 0.74
C ALA A 309 -1.62 6.82 2.10
N HIS A 310 -2.59 6.40 2.91
CA HIS A 310 -2.83 7.03 4.20
C HIS A 310 -3.67 6.15 5.11
N ARG A 311 -3.68 6.52 6.39
CA ARG A 311 -4.66 6.11 7.38
C ARG A 311 -5.11 7.35 8.13
N ASP A 312 -6.37 7.70 7.95
CA ASP A 312 -6.99 8.81 8.67
C ASP A 312 -7.48 8.33 10.04
N ALA A 313 -7.91 9.27 10.86
CA ALA A 313 -8.48 8.95 12.16
C ALA A 313 -9.79 8.17 12.00
N ASP A 314 -9.95 7.13 12.81
CA ASP A 314 -11.24 6.52 13.08
C ASP A 314 -11.93 7.33 14.18
N LEU A 315 -12.93 8.13 13.80
CA LEU A 315 -13.69 8.95 14.74
C LEU A 315 -14.60 8.12 15.67
N GLY A 316 -14.84 6.84 15.36
CA GLY A 316 -15.49 5.90 16.26
C GLY A 316 -14.58 5.42 17.40
N LEU A 317 -13.26 5.52 17.21
CA LEU A 317 -12.26 5.19 18.24
C LEU A 317 -11.92 6.44 19.07
N CYS A 318 -12.77 6.72 20.06
CA CYS A 318 -12.56 7.77 21.03
C CYS A 318 -11.83 7.26 22.28
N ASP A 319 -11.23 8.19 23.03
CA ASP A 319 -10.61 7.94 24.33
C ASP A 319 -9.52 6.85 24.27
N ALA A 320 -8.83 6.79 23.13
CA ALA A 320 -7.73 5.90 22.86
C ALA A 320 -6.72 6.56 21.91
N TRP A 321 -5.45 6.18 22.04
CA TRP A 321 -4.41 6.56 21.10
C TRP A 321 -4.59 5.76 19.82
N GLN A 322 -4.65 6.47 18.70
CA GLN A 322 -4.68 5.87 17.38
C GLN A 322 -3.62 6.51 16.49
N ARG A 323 -3.05 5.71 15.60
CA ARG A 323 -2.01 6.20 14.70
C ARG A 323 -2.63 6.60 13.37
N ILE A 324 -2.31 7.81 12.94
CA ILE A 324 -2.61 8.27 11.59
C ILE A 324 -1.30 8.48 10.83
N TRP A 325 -1.38 8.35 9.51
CA TRP A 325 -0.23 8.58 8.65
C TRP A 325 -0.65 8.88 7.22
N ILE A 326 0.25 9.51 6.48
CA ILE A 326 0.11 9.79 5.06
C ILE A 326 1.47 9.62 4.40
N SER A 327 1.51 8.92 3.27
CA SER A 327 2.68 8.86 2.41
C SER A 327 2.50 9.70 1.16
N ALA A 328 3.61 10.23 0.66
CA ALA A 328 3.67 11.14 -0.46
C ALA A 328 4.98 10.93 -1.22
N ARG A 329 4.95 11.14 -2.54
CA ARG A 329 6.17 11.31 -3.33
C ARG A 329 6.46 12.80 -3.40
N ILE A 330 7.59 13.23 -2.84
CA ILE A 330 7.97 14.64 -2.84
C ILE A 330 8.68 14.94 -4.18
N PRO A 331 8.15 15.85 -5.02
CA PRO A 331 8.78 16.18 -6.29
C PRO A 331 10.19 16.75 -6.10
N SER A 332 11.06 16.43 -7.04
CA SER A 332 12.35 17.09 -7.23
C SER A 332 12.15 18.60 -7.42
N GLY A 333 13.01 19.40 -6.79
CA GLY A 333 12.90 20.86 -6.82
C GLY A 333 11.79 21.45 -5.93
N CYS A 334 11.19 20.68 -5.03
CA CYS A 334 10.29 21.19 -4.00
C CYS A 334 10.95 22.35 -3.24
N SER A 335 10.33 23.54 -3.27
CA SER A 335 10.86 24.74 -2.61
C SER A 335 10.41 24.88 -1.17
N ARG A 336 9.29 24.23 -0.82
CA ARG A 336 8.69 24.27 0.52
C ARG A 336 7.97 22.95 0.81
N LEU A 337 8.28 22.32 1.93
CA LEU A 337 7.58 21.12 2.39
C LEU A 337 6.86 21.43 3.69
N VAL A 338 5.57 21.13 3.74
CA VAL A 338 4.75 21.28 4.94
C VAL A 338 4.17 19.92 5.28
N VAL A 339 4.30 19.53 6.55
CA VAL A 339 3.72 18.28 7.07
C VAL A 339 2.92 18.55 8.34
N GLY A 340 1.92 17.71 8.60
CA GLY A 340 1.17 17.77 9.84
C GLY A 340 -0.20 17.13 9.76
N LEU A 341 -1.16 17.73 10.45
CA LEU A 341 -2.52 17.23 10.60
C LEU A 341 -3.51 18.22 9.98
N GLY A 342 -4.55 17.69 9.35
CA GLY A 342 -5.70 18.46 8.88
C GLY A 342 -6.96 18.01 9.61
N VAL A 343 -7.83 18.97 9.92
CA VAL A 343 -9.18 18.70 10.44
C VAL A 343 -10.19 19.44 9.58
N THR A 344 -11.22 18.73 9.14
CA THR A 344 -12.42 19.35 8.55
C THR A 344 -13.57 19.20 9.53
N GLY A 345 -14.22 20.30 9.89
CA GLY A 345 -15.33 20.29 10.84
C GLY A 345 -15.56 21.63 11.51
N ASP A 346 -16.38 21.63 12.55
CA ASP A 346 -16.75 22.85 13.27
C ASP A 346 -15.59 23.38 14.14
N PRO A 347 -15.54 24.70 14.40
CA PRO A 347 -14.53 25.29 15.26
C PRO A 347 -14.69 24.88 16.73
N GLY A 348 -13.61 24.97 17.51
CA GLY A 348 -13.62 24.71 18.96
C GLY A 348 -13.44 23.23 19.35
N GLN A 349 -13.37 22.32 18.37
CA GLN A 349 -13.12 20.90 18.59
C GLN A 349 -11.67 20.69 19.06
N ARG A 350 -11.49 19.82 20.06
CA ARG A 350 -10.19 19.59 20.71
C ARG A 350 -9.73 18.16 20.53
N PHE A 351 -8.47 17.97 20.21
CA PHE A 351 -7.82 16.66 20.19
C PHE A 351 -6.33 16.82 20.54
N TRP A 352 -5.64 15.71 20.77
CA TRP A 352 -4.21 15.72 21.09
C TRP A 352 -3.42 14.93 20.06
N SER A 353 -2.16 15.28 19.88
CA SER A 353 -1.23 14.46 19.12
C SER A 353 0.16 14.44 19.74
N THR A 354 0.96 13.43 19.37
CA THR A 354 2.33 13.25 19.85
C THR A 354 3.13 12.36 18.90
N ASP A 355 4.44 12.28 19.10
CA ASP A 355 5.37 11.42 18.34
C ASP A 355 5.22 11.60 16.83
N TRP A 356 5.32 12.86 16.38
CA TRP A 356 5.30 13.19 14.96
C TRP A 356 6.60 12.73 14.33
N ARG A 357 6.49 11.91 13.28
CA ARG A 357 7.63 11.36 12.55
C ARG A 357 7.49 11.61 11.07
N LEU A 358 8.60 11.90 10.43
CA LEU A 358 8.73 11.95 8.99
C LEU A 358 9.89 11.05 8.58
N GLY A 359 9.65 10.06 7.72
CA GLY A 359 10.68 9.12 7.31
C GLY A 359 10.46 8.61 5.90
N GLU A 360 11.46 7.93 5.35
CA GLU A 360 11.33 7.26 4.06
C GLU A 360 10.51 5.96 4.20
N GLY A 361 9.68 5.70 3.20
CA GLY A 361 8.88 4.49 3.12
C GLY A 361 7.41 4.74 2.81
N PRO A 362 6.70 3.70 2.36
CA PRO A 362 5.30 3.82 1.95
C PRO A 362 4.32 3.75 3.12
N VAL A 363 4.74 3.16 4.24
CA VAL A 363 4.01 3.00 5.50
C VAL A 363 4.98 3.30 6.64
N PRO A 364 4.50 3.80 7.79
CA PRO A 364 5.41 4.10 8.88
C PRO A 364 5.86 2.80 9.58
N PRO A 365 7.05 2.77 10.20
CA PRO A 365 7.53 1.60 10.91
C PRO A 365 6.61 1.25 12.08
N PRO A 366 6.41 -0.03 12.45
CA PRO A 366 5.61 -0.42 13.59
C PRO A 366 6.02 0.32 14.87
N ALA A 367 5.05 0.79 15.64
CA ALA A 367 5.28 1.47 16.91
C ALA A 367 4.11 1.17 17.86
N PRO A 368 4.35 0.98 19.17
CA PRO A 368 3.27 0.87 20.15
C PRO A 368 2.61 2.23 20.41
N PRO A 369 1.36 2.26 20.90
CA PRO A 369 0.74 3.49 21.36
C PRO A 369 1.55 4.19 22.45
N PRO A 370 1.53 5.53 22.53
CA PRO A 370 2.17 6.28 23.59
C PRO A 370 1.63 5.91 24.98
N SER A 371 2.50 5.91 25.97
CA SER A 371 2.14 5.71 27.39
C SER A 371 1.60 6.99 28.06
N VAL A 372 1.59 8.12 27.35
CA VAL A 372 1.15 9.41 27.89
C VAL A 372 -0.36 9.40 28.12
N THR A 373 -0.78 9.71 29.35
CA THR A 373 -2.19 9.87 29.71
C THR A 373 -2.65 11.31 29.46
N ILE A 374 -3.75 11.48 28.73
CA ILE A 374 -4.38 12.78 28.53
C ILE A 374 -5.17 13.16 29.79
N ARG A 375 -4.70 14.18 30.52
CA ARG A 375 -5.45 14.78 31.63
C ARG A 375 -6.49 15.76 31.08
N ARG A 376 -7.77 15.40 31.17
CA ARG A 376 -8.89 16.28 30.85
C ARG A 376 -9.09 17.30 31.95
N GLY A 377 -9.17 18.58 31.60
CA GLY A 377 -9.54 19.63 32.55
C GLY A 377 -11.03 19.57 32.89
N ILE A 378 -11.45 20.19 34.00
CA ILE A 378 -12.87 20.32 34.39
C ILE A 378 -13.71 20.94 33.24
N LEU A 379 -13.13 21.85 32.46
CA LEU A 379 -13.77 22.48 31.30
C LEU A 379 -13.95 21.52 30.10
N ASP A 380 -13.23 20.40 30.02
CA ASP A 380 -13.42 19.39 28.98
C ASP A 380 -14.61 18.46 29.30
N TRP A 381 -15.03 18.39 30.58
CA TRP A 381 -16.24 17.67 31.00
C TRP A 381 -17.53 18.47 30.81
N LEU A 382 -17.44 19.80 30.90
CA LEU A 382 -18.59 20.71 30.86
C LEU A 382 -19.03 21.10 29.44
N GLY A 383 -18.27 20.72 28.41
CA GLY A 383 -18.63 20.93 27.00
C GLY A 383 -19.43 19.79 26.36
N ARG A 384 -20.13 18.98 27.17
CA ARG A 384 -21.07 17.96 26.70
C ARG A 384 -22.40 18.58 26.27
#